data_AF-A0AAJ1B2C2-F1
#
_entry.id   AF-A0AAJ1B2C2-F1
#
_cell.length_a   1.000
_cell.length_b   1.000
_cell.length_c   1.000
_cell.angle_alpha   90.00
_cell.angle_beta   90.00
_cell.angle_gamma   90.00
#
_symmetry.space_group_name_H-M   'P 1'
#
loop_
_entity.id
_entity.type
_entity.pdbx_description
1 polymer ?
#
loop_
_entity_poly.entity_id
_entity_poly.type
_entity_poly.pdbx_seq_one_letter_code
_entity_poly.pdbx_strand_id
1 'polypeptide(L)'
;KNFTAIDQHTTHEKEIIELRLQDTNGIKNFVKNFAKSYYTWNNSKEAIEARTQAISGYLTKELQDLNVDTIRTDIPTSSTVTDVLVWHIEQSGTDTFSATYEVD
;
A
#
# COMPACT_ATOMS: atom_id res chain seq x y z
N LYS A 1 -17.88 -51.07 -6.87
CA LYS A 1 -16.54 -50.59 -6.43
C LYS A 1 -16.46 -49.13 -6.85
N ASN A 2 -16.56 -48.21 -5.88
CA ASN A 2 -16.59 -46.77 -6.14
C ASN A 2 -15.14 -46.28 -6.27
N PHE A 3 -14.74 -45.89 -7.47
CA PHE A 3 -13.44 -45.26 -7.70
C PHE A 3 -13.61 -43.76 -7.51
N THR A 4 -13.11 -43.25 -6.38
CA THR A 4 -12.87 -41.83 -6.18
C THR A 4 -11.65 -41.46 -7.02
N ALA A 5 -11.87 -41.05 -8.27
CA ALA A 5 -10.87 -40.29 -9.00
C ALA A 5 -10.84 -38.90 -8.36
N ILE A 6 -10.06 -38.74 -7.29
CA ILE A 6 -9.77 -37.42 -6.75
C ILE A 6 -8.94 -36.72 -7.82
N ASP A 7 -9.55 -35.68 -8.35
CA ASP A 7 -9.04 -34.81 -9.38
C ASP A 7 -7.76 -34.09 -8.90
N GLN A 8 -6.63 -34.79 -9.07
CA GLN A 8 -5.32 -34.25 -8.77
C GLN A 8 -5.00 -33.02 -9.64
N HIS A 9 -5.71 -32.83 -10.77
CA HIS A 9 -5.53 -31.65 -11.60
C HIS A 9 -6.08 -30.41 -10.90
N THR A 10 -7.31 -30.42 -10.37
CA THR A 10 -7.79 -29.23 -9.65
C THR A 10 -7.11 -29.02 -8.30
N THR A 11 -6.60 -30.06 -7.62
CA THR A 11 -5.77 -29.85 -6.42
C THR A 11 -4.46 -29.15 -6.76
N HIS A 12 -3.77 -29.58 -7.83
CA HIS A 12 -2.51 -28.96 -8.25
C HIS A 12 -2.75 -27.55 -8.78
N GLU A 13 -3.79 -27.31 -9.57
CA GLU A 13 -4.16 -25.97 -10.01
C GLU A 13 -4.56 -25.07 -8.84
N LYS A 14 -5.32 -25.57 -7.86
CA LYS A 14 -5.69 -24.81 -6.67
C LYS A 14 -4.47 -24.50 -5.79
N GLU A 15 -3.57 -25.46 -5.56
CA GLU A 15 -2.30 -25.22 -4.86
C GLU A 15 -1.41 -24.24 -5.64
N ILE A 16 -1.34 -24.33 -6.97
CA ILE A 16 -0.59 -23.38 -7.81
C ILE A 16 -1.20 -21.98 -7.75
N ILE A 17 -2.53 -21.87 -7.76
CA ILE A 17 -3.25 -20.60 -7.63
C ILE A 17 -3.06 -20.03 -6.22
N GLU A 18 -3.12 -20.85 -5.16
CA GLU A 18 -2.86 -20.46 -3.77
C GLU A 18 -1.39 -20.10 -3.51
N LEU A 19 -0.41 -20.78 -4.14
CA LEU A 19 1.02 -20.44 -4.08
C LEU A 19 1.36 -19.18 -4.92
N ARG A 20 0.60 -18.90 -5.99
CA ARG A 20 0.63 -17.64 -6.75
C ARG A 20 -0.14 -16.51 -6.09
N LEU A 21 -0.99 -16.81 -5.09
CA LEU A 21 -1.42 -15.87 -4.06
C LEU A 21 -0.20 -15.55 -3.18
N GLN A 22 0.81 -14.95 -3.82
CA GLN A 22 2.04 -14.50 -3.18
C GLN A 22 1.67 -13.78 -1.90
N ASP A 23 2.46 -14.01 -0.85
CA ASP A 23 2.37 -13.33 0.44
C ASP A 23 2.61 -11.82 0.26
N THR A 24 1.63 -11.15 -0.32
CA THR A 24 1.57 -9.72 -0.58
C THR A 24 1.06 -8.98 0.64
N ASN A 25 0.85 -9.67 1.77
CA ASN A 25 0.37 -9.06 2.99
C ASN A 25 1.33 -7.96 3.48
N GLY A 26 2.64 -8.20 3.34
CA GLY A 26 3.66 -7.18 3.60
C GLY A 26 3.49 -5.93 2.73
N ILE A 27 3.35 -6.11 1.42
CA ILE A 27 3.14 -5.01 0.46
C ILE A 27 1.81 -4.30 0.71
N LYS A 28 0.72 -5.05 0.96
CA LYS A 28 -0.60 -4.50 1.27
C LYS A 28 -0.55 -3.64 2.53
N ASN A 29 0.11 -4.10 3.58
CA ASN A 29 0.27 -3.33 4.81
C ASN A 29 1.14 -2.09 4.61
N PHE A 30 2.22 -2.21 3.82
CA PHE A 30 3.05 -1.07 3.43
C PHE A 30 2.22 0.02 2.74
N VAL A 31 1.44 -0.36 1.71
CA VAL A 31 0.58 0.57 0.95
C VAL A 31 -0.45 1.23 1.86
N LYS A 32 -1.12 0.47 2.73
CA LYS A 32 -2.10 1.02 3.68
C LYS A 32 -1.50 2.05 4.62
N ASN A 33 -0.37 1.73 5.25
CA ASN A 33 0.27 2.63 6.21
C ASN A 33 0.87 3.86 5.53
N PHE A 34 1.45 3.68 4.34
CA PHE A 34 1.94 4.78 3.53
C PHE A 34 0.79 5.72 3.15
N ALA A 35 -0.27 5.22 2.50
CA ALA A 35 -1.39 6.04 2.04
C ALA A 35 -2.05 6.79 3.21
N LYS A 36 -2.28 6.11 4.34
CA LYS A 36 -2.82 6.75 5.54
C LYS A 36 -1.95 7.92 6.02
N SER A 37 -0.63 7.72 6.11
CA SER A 37 0.30 8.75 6.56
C SER A 37 0.48 9.87 5.52
N TYR A 38 0.42 9.53 4.24
CA TYR A 38 0.63 10.47 3.13
C TYR A 38 -0.59 11.37 2.92
N TYR A 39 -1.80 10.81 2.89
CA TYR A 39 -3.02 11.59 2.62
C TYR A 39 -3.66 12.19 3.88
N THR A 40 -3.17 11.87 5.08
CA THR A 40 -3.54 12.57 6.32
C THR A 40 -2.60 13.74 6.55
N TRP A 41 -3.12 14.96 6.60
CA TRP A 41 -2.32 16.16 6.82
C TRP A 41 -3.13 17.31 7.42
N ASN A 42 -2.42 18.23 8.07
CA ASN A 42 -2.93 19.50 8.56
C ASN A 42 -1.87 20.57 8.25
N ASN A 43 -2.29 21.82 8.06
CA ASN A 43 -1.42 22.93 7.71
C ASN A 43 -0.67 23.56 8.92
N SER A 44 -0.81 23.02 10.14
CA SER A 44 0.02 23.45 11.27
C SER A 44 1.46 22.96 11.10
N LYS A 45 2.43 23.76 11.56
CA LYS A 45 3.86 23.46 11.42
C LYS A 45 4.20 22.12 12.08
N GLU A 46 3.66 21.87 13.27
CA GLU A 46 3.89 20.65 14.05
C GLU A 46 3.33 19.43 13.32
N ALA A 47 2.17 19.55 12.68
CA ALA A 47 1.57 18.44 11.93
C ALA A 47 2.34 18.14 10.64
N ILE A 48 2.87 19.17 9.96
CA ILE A 48 3.71 19.01 8.77
C ILE A 48 5.03 18.30 9.14
N GLU A 49 5.68 18.71 10.23
CA GLU A 49 6.90 18.06 10.71
C GLU A 49 6.65 16.59 11.10
N ALA A 50 5.57 16.32 11.84
CA ALA A 50 5.19 14.96 12.22
C ALA A 50 4.88 14.08 11.00
N ARG A 51 4.14 14.61 10.02
CA ARG A 51 3.86 13.90 8.75
C ARG A 51 5.15 13.62 7.98
N THR A 52 6.05 14.61 7.88
CA THR A 52 7.33 14.48 7.17
C THR A 52 8.15 13.33 7.76
N GLN A 53 8.22 13.25 9.09
CA GLN A 53 8.88 12.13 9.77
C GLN A 53 8.17 10.79 9.50
N ALA A 54 6.85 10.75 9.59
CA ALA A 54 6.05 9.54 9.38
C ALA A 54 6.22 8.95 7.97
N ILE A 55 6.28 9.79 6.93
CA ILE A 55 6.43 9.33 5.54
C ILE A 55 7.88 9.07 5.11
N SER A 56 8.88 9.55 5.88
CA SER A 56 10.30 9.41 5.51
C SER A 56 10.77 7.97 5.36
N GLY A 57 10.18 7.04 6.11
CA GLY A 57 10.48 5.60 6.02
C GLY A 57 9.94 4.92 4.75
N TYR A 58 9.09 5.61 3.98
CA TYR A 58 8.45 5.07 2.77
C TYR A 58 9.02 5.67 1.49
N LEU A 59 9.69 6.82 1.57
CA LEU A 59 10.12 7.63 0.44
C LEU A 59 11.64 7.66 0.32
N THR A 60 12.15 7.61 -0.91
CA THR A 60 13.56 7.93 -1.19
C THR A 60 13.87 9.38 -0.82
N LYS A 61 15.15 9.72 -0.64
CA LYS A 61 15.53 11.09 -0.28
C LYS A 61 15.03 12.13 -1.29
N GLU A 62 15.12 11.82 -2.58
CA GLU A 62 14.60 12.65 -3.67
C GLU A 62 13.09 12.88 -3.56
N LEU A 63 12.32 11.83 -3.25
CA LEU A 63 10.87 11.95 -3.05
C LEU A 63 10.50 12.69 -1.77
N GLN A 64 11.33 12.61 -0.72
CA GLN A 64 11.14 13.42 0.49
C GLN A 64 11.35 14.91 0.18
N ASP A 65 12.42 15.25 -0.54
CA ASP A 65 12.75 16.63 -0.91
C ASP A 65 11.65 17.23 -1.80
N LEU A 66 11.08 16.45 -2.72
CA LEU A 66 9.94 16.88 -3.55
C LEU A 66 8.66 17.12 -2.73
N ASN A 67 8.49 16.45 -1.58
CA ASN A 67 7.28 16.55 -0.77
C ASN A 67 7.28 17.67 0.28
N VAL A 68 8.42 18.36 0.49
CA VAL A 68 8.56 19.38 1.55
C VAL A 68 7.53 20.49 1.40
N ASP A 69 7.27 20.94 0.18
CA ASP A 69 6.42 22.11 -0.10
C ASP A 69 4.98 21.74 -0.53
N THR A 70 4.59 20.47 -0.44
CA THR A 70 3.25 20.00 -0.87
C THR A 70 2.14 20.53 0.04
N ILE A 71 2.42 20.77 1.32
CA ILE A 71 1.44 21.29 2.29
C ILE A 71 1.85 22.70 2.67
N ARG A 72 0.97 23.67 2.38
CA ARG A 72 1.21 25.09 2.63
C ARG A 72 0.58 25.55 3.93
N THR A 73 1.38 26.16 4.81
CA THR A 73 0.91 26.68 6.11
C THR A 73 -0.06 27.84 5.97
N ASP A 74 0.04 28.61 4.89
CA ASP A 74 -0.79 29.79 4.62
C ASP A 74 -2.16 29.46 4.01
N ILE A 75 -2.41 28.19 3.66
CA ILE A 75 -3.69 27.72 3.13
C ILE A 75 -4.35 26.81 4.18
N PRO A 76 -5.49 27.20 4.77
CA PRO A 76 -6.13 26.48 5.89
C PRO A 76 -6.88 25.24 5.39
N THR A 77 -6.11 24.26 4.97
CA THR A 77 -6.59 23.01 4.40
C THR A 77 -6.02 21.85 5.20
N SER A 78 -6.75 20.75 5.19
CA SER A 78 -6.39 19.53 5.89
C SER A 78 -7.10 18.34 5.25
N SER A 79 -6.62 17.15 5.56
CA SER A 79 -7.21 15.88 5.15
C SER A 79 -7.01 14.85 6.24
N THR A 80 -7.99 13.98 6.42
CA THR A 80 -7.93 12.87 7.37
C THR A 80 -8.39 11.63 6.64
N VAL A 81 -7.52 10.64 6.55
CA VAL A 81 -7.87 9.34 5.97
C VAL A 81 -8.68 8.53 6.96
N THR A 82 -9.83 8.06 6.51
CA THR A 82 -10.74 7.19 7.27
C THR A 82 -10.47 5.73 6.99
N ASP A 83 -10.31 5.35 5.72
CA ASP A 83 -9.95 3.99 5.31
C ASP A 83 -9.01 3.96 4.10
N VAL A 84 -8.30 2.83 3.96
CA VAL A 84 -7.51 2.51 2.77
C VAL A 84 -7.82 1.09 2.31
N LEU A 85 -8.42 1.01 1.13
CA LEU A 85 -8.73 -0.25 0.47
C LEU A 85 -7.70 -0.53 -0.62
N VAL A 86 -6.98 -1.65 -0.48
CA VAL A 86 -6.04 -2.10 -1.52
C VAL A 86 -6.78 -3.06 -2.43
N TRP A 87 -7.01 -2.63 -3.67
CA TRP A 87 -7.74 -3.35 -4.71
C TRP A 87 -6.90 -4.46 -5.33
N HIS A 88 -5.66 -4.15 -5.69
CA HIS A 88 -4.81 -5.07 -6.43
C HIS A 88 -3.33 -4.83 -6.14
N ILE A 89 -2.56 -5.92 -6.07
CA ILE A 89 -1.10 -5.91 -6.05
C ILE A 89 -0.62 -6.76 -7.22
N GLU A 90 0.21 -6.19 -8.08
CA GLU A 90 0.83 -6.86 -9.21
C GLU A 90 2.35 -6.78 -9.05
N GLN A 91 3.04 -7.93 -9.04
CA GLN A 91 4.50 -7.94 -9.07
C GLN A 91 4.99 -7.84 -10.52
N SER A 92 5.96 -6.96 -10.75
CA SER A 92 6.68 -6.85 -12.02
C SER A 92 8.17 -7.11 -11.77
N GLY A 93 8.73 -8.15 -12.38
CA GLY A 93 10.11 -8.57 -12.11
C GLY A 93 10.30 -9.15 -10.72
N THR A 94 11.49 -8.97 -10.13
CA THR A 94 11.85 -9.61 -8.85
C THR A 94 11.42 -8.79 -7.64
N ASP A 95 11.62 -7.46 -7.66
CA ASP A 95 11.50 -6.61 -6.46
C ASP A 95 10.57 -5.40 -6.66
N THR A 96 9.86 -5.34 -7.80
CA THR A 96 8.95 -4.22 -8.08
C THR A 96 7.50 -4.68 -7.98
N PHE A 97 6.70 -3.86 -7.31
CA PHE A 97 5.27 -4.10 -7.12
C PHE A 97 4.49 -2.85 -7.50
N SER A 98 3.38 -3.05 -8.20
CA SER A 98 2.38 -2.04 -8.50
C SER A 98 1.18 -2.29 -7.61
N ALA A 99 0.68 -1.25 -6.94
CA ALA A 99 -0.47 -1.34 -6.06
C ALA A 99 -1.56 -0.38 -6.53
N THR A 100 -2.78 -0.90 -6.72
CA THR A 100 -3.99 -0.08 -6.89
C THR A 100 -4.72 -0.02 -5.56
N TYR A 101 -4.99 1.19 -5.07
CA TYR A 101 -5.67 1.41 -3.80
C TYR A 101 -6.59 2.63 -3.88
N GLU A 102 -7.54 2.68 -2.95
CA GLU A 102 -8.51 3.74 -2.75
C GLU A 102 -8.36 4.29 -1.32
N VAL A 103 -8.61 5.59 -1.17
CA VAL A 103 -8.47 6.32 0.08
C VAL A 103 -9.75 7.12 0.29
N ASP A 104 -10.39 6.89 1.43
CA ASP A 104 -11.62 7.58 1.87
C ASP A 104 -11.32 8.65 2.91
#